data_AF-A0A3B0NZ50-F1
#
_entry.id   AF-A0A3B0NZ50-F1
#
_cell.length_a   1.000
_cell.length_b   1.000
_cell.length_c   1.000
_cell.angle_alpha   90.00
_cell.angle_beta   90.00
_cell.angle_gamma   90.00
#
_symmetry.space_group_name_H-M   'P 1'
#
loop_
_entity.id
_entity.type
_entity.pdbx_description
1 polymer ?
#
loop_
_entity_poly.entity_id
_entity_poly.type
_entity_poly.pdbx_seq_one_letter_code
_entity_poly.pdbx_strand_id
1 'polypeptide(L)' 'MAFMFHNATHFNQPIGKWNTSKVTDMSFMFTNATNFNQELKEW' A
#
# COMPACT_ATOMS: atom_id res chain seq x y z
N MET A 1 -0.38 -1.62 -10.77
CA MET A 1 0.99 -1.72 -10.19
C MET A 1 0.91 -2.80 -9.12
N ALA A 2 1.20 -4.06 -9.45
CA ALA A 2 0.88 -5.17 -8.54
C ALA A 2 1.90 -5.39 -7.39
N PHE A 3 3.07 -4.74 -7.38
CA PHE A 3 4.14 -5.13 -6.43
C PHE A 3 4.88 -3.97 -5.75
N MET A 4 4.27 -2.78 -5.69
CA MET A 4 4.97 -1.55 -5.25
C MET A 4 5.52 -1.62 -3.81
N PHE A 5 4.83 -2.31 -2.89
CA PHE A 5 5.28 -2.54 -1.51
C PHE A 5 5.46 -4.02 -1.18
N HIS A 6 5.72 -4.83 -2.20
CA HIS A 6 6.02 -6.24 -1.99
C HIS A 6 7.31 -6.38 -1.16
N ASN A 7 7.23 -7.05 0.01
CA ASN A 7 8.30 -7.16 1.01
C ASN A 7 8.76 -5.83 1.64
N ALA A 8 7.96 -4.76 1.57
CA ALA A 8 8.27 -3.51 2.26
C ALA A 8 7.97 -3.63 3.77
N THR A 9 8.67 -4.54 4.46
CA THR A 9 8.43 -4.88 5.86
C THR A 9 8.57 -3.67 6.79
N HIS A 10 9.46 -2.71 6.48
CA HIS A 10 9.65 -1.49 7.28
C HIS A 10 8.69 -0.35 6.91
N PHE A 11 7.85 -0.51 5.88
CA PHE A 11 6.96 0.57 5.42
C PHE A 11 5.72 0.67 6.32
N ASN A 12 5.60 1.78 7.04
CA ASN A 12 4.43 2.10 7.88
C ASN A 12 4.04 3.59 7.76
N GLN A 13 4.21 4.18 6.58
CA GLN A 13 3.86 5.59 6.36
C GLN A 13 2.40 5.72 5.90
N PRO A 14 1.69 6.79 6.28
CA PRO A 14 0.30 6.99 5.89
C PRO A 14 0.17 7.12 4.37
N ILE A 15 -0.72 6.32 3.78
CA ILE A 15 -1.00 6.32 2.34
C ILE A 15 -2.35 6.94 1.98
N GLY A 16 -3.13 7.45 2.94
CA GLY A 16 -4.45 8.03 2.68
C GLY A 16 -4.47 9.28 1.78
N LYS A 17 -3.30 9.82 1.40
CA LYS A 17 -3.19 10.91 0.41
C LYS A 17 -2.74 10.42 -0.97
N TRP A 18 -2.61 9.12 -1.17
CA TRP A 18 -2.15 8.55 -2.44
C TRP A 18 -3.27 8.61 -3.46
N ASN A 19 -3.01 9.24 -4.60
CA ASN A 19 -3.95 9.23 -5.70
C ASN A 19 -3.92 7.87 -6.42
N THR A 20 -4.86 7.01 -6.08
CA THR A 20 -5.03 5.68 -6.65
C THR A 20 -6.03 5.60 -7.80
N SER A 21 -6.61 6.74 -8.22
CA SER A 21 -7.69 6.80 -9.23
C SER A 21 -7.34 6.18 -10.59
N LYS A 22 -6.05 6.05 -10.91
CA LYS A 22 -5.54 5.44 -12.16
C LYS A 22 -5.00 4.03 -11.97
N VAL A 23 -4.97 3.52 -10.74
CA VAL A 23 -4.46 2.19 -10.43
C VAL A 23 -5.60 1.20 -10.63
N THR A 24 -5.52 0.41 -11.70
CA THR A 24 -6.52 -0.60 -12.04
C THR A 24 -6.32 -1.92 -11.32
N ASP A 25 -5.12 -2.14 -10.76
CA ASP A 25 -4.75 -3.36 -10.05
C ASP A 25 -3.77 -3.05 -8.91
N MET A 26 -4.22 -3.39 -7.69
CA MET A 26 -3.48 -3.34 -6.42
C MET A 26 -3.26 -4.73 -5.82
N SER A 27 -3.57 -5.79 -6.55
CA SER A 27 -3.29 -7.16 -6.13
C SER A 27 -1.82 -7.25 -5.76
N PHE A 28 -1.52 -7.87 -4.61
CA PHE A 28 -0.17 -8.04 -4.05
C PHE A 28 0.61 -6.76 -3.68
N MET A 29 -0.02 -5.59 -3.76
CA MET A 29 0.67 -4.31 -3.52
C MET A 29 1.34 -4.25 -2.14
N PHE A 30 0.71 -4.82 -1.10
CA PHE A 30 1.20 -4.88 0.29
C PHE A 30 1.55 -6.30 0.75
N THR A 31 1.77 -7.23 -0.17
CA THR A 31 2.18 -8.58 0.21
C THR A 31 3.50 -8.53 0.96
N ASN A 32 3.55 -9.16 2.14
CA ASN A 32 4.69 -9.14 3.07
C ASN A 32 5.07 -7.74 3.62
N ALA A 33 4.19 -6.74 3.53
CA ALA A 33 4.35 -5.46 4.24
C ALA A 33 3.91 -5.61 5.71
N THR A 34 4.66 -6.39 6.48
CA THR A 34 4.25 -6.86 7.82
C THR A 34 4.12 -5.77 8.88
N ASN A 35 4.84 -4.65 8.75
CA ASN A 35 4.77 -3.58 9.74
C ASN A 35 3.84 -2.44 9.34
N PHE A 36 3.11 -2.57 8.22
CA PHE A 36 2.13 -1.58 7.81
C PHE A 36 0.88 -1.68 8.71
N ASN A 37 0.61 -0.63 9.50
CA ASN A 37 -0.52 -0.55 10.44
C ASN A 37 -1.37 0.72 10.30
N GLN A 38 -1.19 1.49 9.23
CA GLN A 38 -1.89 2.77 9.05
C GLN A 38 -3.37 2.58 8.71
N GLU A 39 -4.21 3.48 9.22
CA GLU A 39 -5.63 3.52 8.86
C GLU A 39 -5.80 3.92 7.38
N LEU A 40 -6.63 3.18 6.66
CA LEU A 40 -6.90 3.35 5.22
C LEU A 40 -8.16 4.21 4.95
N LYS A 41 -8.50 5.15 5.85
CA LYS A 41 -9.77 5.89 5.81
C LYS A 41 -10.03 6.66 4.50
N GLU A 42 -8.99 6.98 3.72
CA GLU A 42 -9.11 7.74 2.47
C GLU A 42 -8.33 7.14 1.29
N TRP A 43 -8.00 5.84 1.35
CA TRP A 43 -7.22 5.17 0.30
C TRP A 43 -8.06 4.68 -0.89
#